data_AF-A0A0N5C6P1-F1
#
_entry.id   AF-A0A0N5C6P1-F1
#
_cell.length_a   1.000
_cell.length_b   1.000
_cell.length_c   1.000
_cell.angle_alpha   90.00
_cell.angle_beta   90.00
_cell.angle_gamma   90.00
#
_symmetry.space_group_name_H-M   'P 1'
#
loop_
_entity.id
_entity.type
_entity.pdbx_description
1 polymer ?
#
loop_
_entity_poly.entity_id
_entity_poly.type
_entity_poly.pdbx_seq_one_letter_code
_entity_poly.pdbx_strand_id
1 'polypeptide(L)'
;MVRTKGLAVKPAKGTQKAKKTISHSAVRSLASVTARQEEFPRRSRHGRSMPKRTNKPTANGVKALREIKEYQSSTKLLVPRAPMVRCIREVLQAGGHRDFRITSGAVDAIREAVESYLVDMFEVCNLFAIHAGRVTVMPKDVGLWKRLRK
;
A
#
# COMPACT_ATOMS: atom_id res chain seq x y z
N MET A 1 -57.06 24.63 24.91
CA MET A 1 -56.52 25.62 23.96
C MET A 1 -55.38 26.38 24.64
N VAL A 2 -54.15 26.16 24.17
CA VAL A 2 -52.93 27.01 24.22
C VAL A 2 -52.49 27.70 25.53
N ARG A 3 -51.29 27.35 26.03
CA ARG A 3 -50.19 28.23 26.54
C ARG A 3 -49.22 27.38 27.40
N THR A 4 -47.89 27.48 27.40
CA THR A 4 -46.87 28.19 26.61
C THR A 4 -45.50 27.63 27.04
N LYS A 5 -44.62 27.37 26.06
CA LYS A 5 -43.16 27.59 26.04
C LYS A 5 -42.34 27.27 27.30
N GLY A 6 -41.66 26.11 27.30
CA GLY A 6 -40.42 25.90 28.05
C GLY A 6 -39.21 26.45 27.28
N LEU A 7 -38.47 27.36 27.92
CA LEU A 7 -37.18 27.89 27.49
C LEU A 7 -36.08 26.88 27.86
N ALA A 8 -35.36 26.36 26.87
CA ALA A 8 -34.11 25.61 27.08
C ALA A 8 -32.95 26.34 26.40
N VAL A 9 -31.92 26.55 27.19
CA VAL A 9 -30.76 27.42 26.99
C VAL A 9 -29.79 26.86 25.94
N LYS A 10 -29.33 27.71 25.01
CA LYS A 10 -28.23 27.41 24.05
C LYS A 10 -26.88 27.58 24.75
N PRO A 11 -25.88 26.69 24.54
CA PRO A 11 -24.54 26.89 25.10
C PRO A 11 -23.75 27.96 24.33
N ALA A 12 -23.03 28.80 25.09
CA ALA A 12 -22.24 29.93 24.63
C ALA A 12 -20.96 29.49 23.91
N LYS A 13 -20.64 30.18 22.80
CA LYS A 13 -19.38 30.07 22.05
C LYS A 13 -18.26 30.76 22.83
N GLY A 14 -17.17 30.04 23.06
CA GLY A 14 -15.96 30.51 23.71
C GLY A 14 -15.30 31.69 22.99
N THR A 15 -14.81 32.63 23.80
CA THR A 15 -14.21 33.89 23.43
C THR A 15 -12.81 33.72 22.82
N GLN A 16 -12.56 34.46 21.74
CA GLN A 16 -11.28 34.56 21.05
C GLN A 16 -10.26 35.32 21.90
N LYS A 17 -9.04 34.78 22.08
CA LYS A 17 -7.90 35.48 22.70
C LYS A 17 -7.04 36.18 21.65
N ALA A 18 -6.56 37.36 22.03
CA ALA A 18 -6.01 38.42 21.19
C ALA A 18 -4.61 38.15 20.61
N LYS A 19 -4.38 38.74 19.43
CA LYS A 19 -3.10 38.88 18.71
C LYS A 19 -2.12 39.75 19.51
N LYS A 20 -0.85 39.34 19.57
CA LYS A 20 0.29 40.25 19.80
C LYS A 20 1.33 40.05 18.70
N THR A 21 1.34 41.00 17.78
CA THR A 21 2.41 41.33 16.84
C THR A 21 3.45 42.17 17.58
N ILE A 22 4.72 41.78 17.55
CA ILE A 22 5.83 42.69 17.88
C ILE A 22 6.91 42.51 16.82
N SER A 23 6.82 43.36 15.80
CA SER A 23 7.89 43.68 14.87
C SER A 23 8.87 44.62 15.55
N HIS A 24 10.15 44.24 15.65
CA HIS A 24 11.20 45.16 16.09
C HIS A 24 11.69 45.97 14.89
N SER A 25 11.18 47.20 14.77
CA SER A 25 11.73 48.25 13.92
C SER A 25 12.17 49.43 14.80
N ALA A 26 13.48 49.60 14.97
CA ALA A 26 14.13 50.80 15.53
C ALA A 26 15.58 50.79 15.02
N VAL A 27 15.87 51.43 13.89
CA VAL A 27 16.37 52.82 13.75
C VAL A 27 17.66 53.10 14.53
N ARG A 28 18.78 53.21 13.78
CA ARG A 28 20.00 53.98 14.12
C ARG A 28 20.83 54.15 12.82
N SER A 29 20.58 55.18 12.02
CA SER A 29 21.18 56.53 12.00
C SER A 29 22.65 56.61 11.52
N LEU A 30 22.80 57.30 10.37
CA LEU A 30 23.88 58.23 9.96
C LEU A 30 25.32 57.71 9.77
N ALA A 31 25.76 57.65 8.50
CA ALA A 31 26.98 58.31 8.04
C ALA A 31 27.02 58.35 6.50
N SER A 32 27.33 59.53 5.97
CA SER A 32 27.48 59.91 4.58
C SER A 32 28.79 59.40 3.95
N VAL A 33 28.89 59.62 2.62
CA VAL A 33 30.12 59.78 1.80
C VAL A 33 30.39 58.63 0.83
N THR A 34 30.02 58.91 -0.42
CA THR A 34 30.58 58.48 -1.71
C THR A 34 31.60 57.34 -1.72
N ALA A 35 31.18 56.20 -2.25
CA ALA A 35 32.07 55.24 -2.89
C ALA A 35 31.33 54.57 -4.07
N ARG A 36 31.82 54.86 -5.29
CA ARG A 36 31.45 54.20 -6.54
C ARG A 36 31.97 52.75 -6.44
N GLN A 37 31.08 51.76 -6.47
CA GLN A 37 31.47 50.35 -6.63
C GLN A 37 30.33 49.53 -7.25
N GLU A 38 30.52 49.23 -8.54
CA GLU A 38 30.09 48.05 -9.31
C GLU A 38 28.84 47.28 -8.83
N GLU A 39 27.76 47.36 -9.60
CA GLU A 39 26.55 46.55 -9.42
C GLU A 39 26.81 45.07 -9.77
N PHE A 40 26.90 44.21 -8.76
CA PHE A 40 26.69 42.78 -8.94
C PHE A 40 25.19 42.47 -8.93
N PRO A 41 24.64 41.73 -9.92
CA PRO A 41 23.22 41.44 -9.96
C PRO A 41 22.86 40.55 -8.77
N ARG A 42 22.06 41.09 -7.85
CA ARG A 42 21.49 40.34 -6.73
C ARG A 42 20.58 39.26 -7.30
N ARG A 43 21.10 38.04 -7.39
CA ARG A 43 20.36 36.83 -7.79
C ARG A 43 19.14 36.70 -6.88
N SER A 44 17.97 37.01 -7.43
CA SER A 44 16.69 36.85 -6.75
C SER A 44 16.61 35.42 -6.22
N ARG A 45 16.62 35.29 -4.89
CA ARG A 45 16.31 34.04 -4.19
C ARG A 45 14.84 33.75 -4.41
N HIS A 46 14.51 33.25 -5.59
CA HIS A 46 13.30 32.49 -5.82
C HIS A 46 13.41 31.30 -4.88
N GLY A 47 12.69 31.37 -3.76
CA GLY A 47 12.46 30.24 -2.87
C GLY A 47 11.80 29.15 -3.70
N ARG A 48 12.62 28.26 -4.26
CA ARG A 48 12.17 27.03 -4.89
C ARG A 48 11.59 26.22 -3.74
N SER A 49 10.26 26.29 -3.57
CA SER A 49 9.57 25.36 -2.70
C SER A 49 9.95 23.97 -3.20
N MET A 50 10.70 23.24 -2.37
CA MET A 50 11.01 21.85 -2.64
C MET A 50 9.66 21.16 -2.88
N PRO A 51 9.45 20.49 -4.02
CA PRO A 51 8.19 19.81 -4.24
C PRO A 51 8.04 18.83 -3.09
N LYS A 52 7.00 19.03 -2.26
CA LYS A 52 6.57 18.01 -1.30
C LYS A 52 6.45 16.73 -2.12
N ARG A 53 7.30 15.74 -1.85
CA ARG A 53 7.20 14.41 -2.44
C ARG A 53 5.77 13.97 -2.14
N THR A 54 4.89 14.05 -3.13
CA THR A 54 3.57 13.49 -3.00
C THR A 54 3.85 12.01 -2.93
N ASN A 55 3.59 11.39 -1.77
CA ASN A 55 3.53 9.95 -1.63
C ASN A 55 2.31 9.45 -2.43
N LYS A 56 2.29 9.71 -3.73
CA LYS A 56 1.29 9.19 -4.63
C LYS A 56 1.63 7.71 -4.75
N PRO A 57 0.77 6.80 -4.26
CA PRO A 57 1.05 5.39 -4.41
C PRO A 57 1.24 5.11 -5.90
N THR A 58 2.34 4.44 -6.23
CA THR A 58 2.65 4.09 -7.61
C THR A 58 1.49 3.27 -8.16
N ALA A 59 1.13 3.49 -9.43
CA ALA A 59 -0.02 2.83 -10.05
C ALA A 59 0.03 1.29 -9.88
N ASN A 60 1.25 0.73 -9.81
CA ASN A 60 1.47 -0.69 -9.62
C ASN A 60 1.11 -1.17 -8.20
N GLY A 61 1.43 -0.41 -7.16
CA GLY A 61 1.04 -0.75 -5.78
C GLY A 61 -0.47 -0.67 -5.58
N VAL A 62 -1.14 0.30 -6.21
CA VAL A 62 -2.60 0.43 -6.16
C VAL A 62 -3.30 -0.73 -6.89
N LYS A 63 -2.77 -1.17 -8.04
CA LYS A 63 -3.29 -2.32 -8.78
C LYS A 63 -3.18 -3.62 -7.98
N ALA A 64 -1.99 -3.89 -7.42
CA ALA A 64 -1.77 -5.09 -6.60
C ALA A 64 -2.72 -5.14 -5.40
N LEU A 65 -2.92 -4.02 -4.69
CA LEU A 65 -3.87 -3.95 -3.57
C LEU A 65 -5.32 -4.16 -3.99
N ARG A 66 -5.69 -3.76 -5.21
CA ARG A 66 -7.03 -4.01 -5.76
C ARG A 66 -7.22 -5.50 -6.10
N GLU A 67 -6.24 -6.11 -6.75
CA GLU A 67 -6.25 -7.52 -7.11
C GLU A 67 -6.32 -8.42 -5.86
N ILE A 68 -5.51 -8.13 -4.83
CA ILE A 68 -5.54 -8.85 -3.56
C ILE A 68 -6.96 -8.82 -2.95
N LYS A 69 -7.59 -7.65 -2.91
CA LYS A 69 -8.96 -7.52 -2.38
C LYS A 69 -9.98 -8.30 -3.20
N GLU A 70 -9.89 -8.24 -4.53
CA GLU A 70 -10.80 -8.97 -5.42
C GLU A 70 -10.67 -10.48 -5.22
N TYR A 71 -9.44 -11.01 -5.21
CA TYR A 71 -9.18 -12.44 -5.03
C TYR A 71 -9.49 -12.94 -3.63
N GLN A 72 -9.36 -12.11 -2.59
CA GLN A 72 -9.77 -12.48 -1.23
C GLN A 72 -11.29 -12.42 -1.02
N SER A 73 -12.02 -11.58 -1.78
CA SER A 73 -13.48 -11.52 -1.71
C SER A 73 -14.20 -12.63 -2.49
N SER A 74 -13.50 -13.29 -3.41
CA SER A 74 -14.07 -14.30 -4.30
C SER A 74 -13.44 -15.66 -4.02
N THR A 75 -14.19 -16.72 -4.31
CA THR A 75 -13.72 -18.11 -4.19
C THR A 75 -13.55 -18.76 -5.56
N LYS A 76 -13.37 -17.94 -6.61
CA LYS A 76 -13.17 -18.43 -7.98
C LYS A 76 -11.81 -19.11 -8.07
N LEU A 77 -11.78 -20.30 -8.66
CA LEU A 77 -10.53 -20.99 -8.92
C LEU A 77 -9.70 -20.23 -9.98
N LEU A 78 -8.42 -20.01 -9.71
CA LEU A 78 -7.53 -19.14 -10.50
C LEU A 78 -6.70 -19.90 -11.54
N VAL A 79 -6.39 -21.18 -11.31
CA VAL A 79 -5.54 -21.98 -12.20
C VAL A 79 -6.39 -22.52 -13.34
N PRO A 80 -6.07 -22.29 -14.64
CA PRO A 80 -6.94 -22.76 -15.71
C PRO A 80 -7.07 -24.31 -15.73
N ARG A 81 -8.25 -24.82 -16.08
CA ARG A 81 -8.53 -26.26 -16.03
C ARG A 81 -7.69 -27.08 -17.03
N ALA A 82 -7.50 -26.59 -18.25
CA ALA A 82 -6.76 -27.29 -19.30
C ALA A 82 -5.30 -27.61 -18.93
N PRO A 83 -4.47 -26.67 -18.43
CA PRO A 83 -3.11 -26.98 -17.98
C PRO A 83 -3.08 -27.92 -16.76
N MET A 84 -4.05 -27.81 -15.84
CA MET A 84 -4.15 -28.73 -14.71
C MET A 84 -4.33 -30.18 -15.17
N VAL A 85 -5.21 -30.42 -16.15
CA VAL A 85 -5.39 -31.76 -16.73
C VAL A 85 -4.10 -32.28 -17.37
N ARG A 86 -3.36 -31.43 -18.08
CA ARG A 86 -2.07 -31.81 -18.70
C ARG A 86 -1.04 -32.20 -17.63
N CYS A 87 -0.93 -31.40 -16.58
CA CYS A 87 -0.03 -31.65 -15.45
C CYS A 87 -0.38 -32.96 -14.71
N ILE A 88 -1.65 -33.20 -14.42
CA ILE A 88 -2.08 -34.45 -13.78
C ILE A 88 -1.74 -35.67 -14.65
N ARG A 89 -1.94 -35.58 -15.97
CA ARG A 89 -1.57 -36.67 -16.89
C ARG A 89 -0.07 -36.90 -16.94
N GLU A 90 0.73 -35.84 -16.94
CA GLU A 90 2.19 -35.93 -16.92
C GLU A 90 2.68 -36.64 -15.65
N VAL A 91 2.16 -36.28 -14.48
CA VAL A 91 2.50 -36.92 -13.20
C VAL A 91 2.09 -38.40 -13.17
N LEU A 92 0.89 -38.73 -13.65
CA LEU A 92 0.42 -40.12 -13.72
C LEU A 92 1.30 -40.97 -14.66
N GLN A 93 1.66 -40.43 -15.82
CA GLN A 93 2.54 -41.11 -16.77
C GLN A 93 3.96 -41.30 -16.19
N ALA A 94 4.49 -40.31 -15.48
CA ALA A 94 5.76 -40.43 -14.77
C ALA A 94 5.74 -41.53 -13.69
N GLY A 95 4.58 -41.75 -13.06
CA GLY A 95 4.35 -42.84 -12.10
C GLY A 95 4.07 -44.22 -12.73
N GLY A 96 4.13 -44.37 -14.05
CA GLY A 96 3.86 -45.64 -14.74
C GLY A 96 2.38 -45.94 -14.99
N HIS A 97 1.48 -45.00 -14.68
CA HIS A 97 0.03 -45.15 -14.75
C HIS A 97 -0.53 -44.57 -16.07
N ARG A 98 -0.32 -45.30 -17.18
CA ARG A 98 -0.66 -44.80 -18.54
C ARG A 98 -2.15 -44.91 -18.90
N ASP A 99 -2.88 -45.82 -18.28
CA ASP A 99 -4.24 -46.18 -18.70
C ASP A 99 -5.37 -45.56 -17.85
N PHE A 100 -5.02 -44.64 -16.95
CA PHE A 100 -6.00 -44.01 -16.07
C PHE A 100 -6.87 -42.99 -16.81
N ARG A 101 -8.18 -43.16 -16.66
CA ARG A 101 -9.18 -42.16 -17.05
C ARG A 101 -9.41 -41.19 -15.89
N ILE A 102 -9.28 -39.90 -16.16
CA ILE A 102 -9.46 -38.84 -15.16
C ILE A 102 -10.90 -38.34 -15.24
N THR A 103 -11.64 -38.48 -14.15
CA THR A 103 -13.00 -37.95 -14.00
C THR A 103 -13.01 -36.43 -13.92
N SER A 104 -14.06 -35.77 -14.42
CA SER A 104 -14.20 -34.31 -14.35
C SER A 104 -14.11 -33.77 -12.91
N GLY A 105 -14.85 -34.36 -11.97
CA GLY A 105 -14.82 -33.95 -10.56
C GLY A 105 -13.49 -34.20 -9.86
N ALA A 106 -12.71 -35.20 -10.30
CA ALA A 106 -11.37 -35.44 -9.75
C ALA A 106 -10.39 -34.31 -10.13
N VAL A 107 -10.51 -33.77 -11.36
CA VAL A 107 -9.72 -32.60 -11.79
C VAL A 107 -10.03 -31.40 -10.91
N ASP A 108 -11.31 -31.15 -10.64
CA ASP A 108 -11.74 -29.98 -9.88
C ASP A 108 -11.32 -30.11 -8.40
N ALA A 109 -11.44 -31.30 -7.80
CA ALA A 109 -10.94 -31.57 -6.46
C ALA A 109 -9.42 -31.39 -6.32
N ILE A 110 -8.63 -31.91 -7.27
CA ILE A 110 -7.17 -31.72 -7.27
C ILE A 110 -6.83 -30.24 -7.42
N ARG A 111 -7.53 -29.54 -8.32
CA ARG A 111 -7.32 -28.11 -8.54
C ARG A 111 -7.59 -27.29 -7.28
N GLU A 112 -8.71 -27.55 -6.60
CA GLU A 112 -9.06 -26.88 -5.35
C GLU A 112 -8.02 -27.15 -4.25
N ALA A 113 -7.60 -28.41 -4.08
CA ALA A 113 -6.58 -28.78 -3.11
C ALA A 113 -5.22 -28.10 -3.38
N VAL A 114 -4.80 -28.04 -4.65
CA VAL A 114 -3.55 -27.38 -5.05
C VAL A 114 -3.62 -25.88 -4.81
N GLU A 115 -4.73 -25.23 -5.17
CA GLU A 115 -4.90 -23.79 -4.95
C GLU A 115 -4.91 -23.44 -3.46
N SER A 116 -5.65 -24.20 -2.63
CA SER A 116 -5.63 -24.03 -1.18
C SER A 116 -4.22 -24.19 -0.60
N TYR A 117 -3.50 -25.24 -1.00
CA TYR A 117 -2.12 -25.46 -0.56
C TYR A 117 -1.19 -24.28 -0.92
N LEU A 118 -1.34 -23.72 -2.13
CA LEU A 118 -0.52 -22.60 -2.59
C LEU A 118 -0.86 -21.32 -1.83
N VAL A 119 -2.14 -21.05 -1.54
CA VAL A 119 -2.56 -19.89 -0.74
C VAL A 119 -1.96 -19.97 0.66
N ASP A 120 -2.12 -21.10 1.36
CA ASP A 120 -1.54 -21.30 2.71
C ASP A 120 -0.02 -21.09 2.71
N MET A 121 0.67 -21.59 1.69
CA MET A 121 2.10 -21.40 1.53
C MET A 121 2.45 -19.91 1.34
N PHE A 122 1.72 -19.20 0.48
CA PHE A 122 2.00 -17.79 0.18
C PHE A 122 1.68 -16.87 1.35
N GLU A 123 0.67 -17.17 2.17
CA GLU A 123 0.38 -16.42 3.39
C GLU A 123 1.57 -16.44 4.35
N VAL A 124 2.12 -17.61 4.62
CA VAL A 124 3.29 -17.76 5.50
C VAL A 124 4.54 -17.16 4.86
N CYS A 125 4.75 -17.35 3.54
CA CYS A 125 5.87 -16.74 2.84
C CYS A 125 5.82 -15.20 2.86
N ASN A 126 4.62 -14.62 2.83
CA ASN A 126 4.42 -13.19 2.96
C ASN A 126 4.84 -12.68 4.36
N LEU A 127 4.53 -13.45 5.42
CA LEU A 127 5.02 -13.14 6.78
C LEU A 127 6.55 -13.17 6.85
N PHE A 128 7.21 -14.12 6.18
CA PHE A 128 8.67 -14.17 6.12
C PHE A 128 9.28 -12.99 5.35
N ALA A 129 8.63 -12.55 4.27
CA ALA A 129 9.06 -11.37 3.55
C ALA A 129 8.98 -10.11 4.43
N ILE A 130 7.86 -9.93 5.15
CA ILE A 130 7.64 -8.81 6.08
C ILE A 130 8.65 -8.86 7.24
N HIS A 131 8.88 -10.04 7.81
CA HIS A 131 9.88 -10.23 8.88
C HIS A 131 11.28 -9.81 8.42
N ALA A 132 11.62 -10.04 7.15
CA ALA A 132 12.89 -9.63 6.55
C ALA A 132 12.88 -8.18 6.00
N GLY A 133 11.86 -7.36 6.31
CA GLY A 133 11.77 -5.96 5.88
C GLY A 133 11.48 -5.77 4.37
N ARG A 134 10.95 -6.78 3.69
CA ARG A 134 10.62 -6.75 2.25
C ARG A 134 9.11 -6.80 2.03
N VAL A 135 8.69 -6.30 0.87
CA VAL A 135 7.31 -6.43 0.37
C VAL A 135 7.18 -7.56 -0.67
N THR A 136 8.29 -7.92 -1.32
CA THR A 136 8.33 -8.95 -2.37
C THR A 136 8.72 -10.30 -1.79
N VAL A 137 7.87 -11.31 -2.00
CA VAL A 137 8.17 -12.73 -1.70
C VAL A 137 9.25 -13.24 -2.66
N MET A 138 10.20 -14.00 -2.13
CA MET A 138 11.36 -14.54 -2.85
C MET A 138 11.47 -16.06 -2.66
N PRO A 139 12.22 -16.78 -3.53
CA PRO A 139 12.39 -18.24 -3.42
C PRO A 139 12.94 -18.70 -2.06
N LYS A 140 13.73 -17.87 -1.38
CA LYS A 140 14.23 -18.14 -0.02
C LYS A 140 13.12 -18.22 1.02
N ASP A 141 12.01 -17.50 0.84
CA ASP A 141 10.86 -17.51 1.75
C ASP A 141 10.12 -18.86 1.61
N VAL A 142 9.96 -19.35 0.38
CA VAL A 142 9.43 -20.69 0.09
C VAL A 142 10.36 -21.79 0.61
N GLY A 143 11.68 -21.62 0.44
CA GLY A 143 12.68 -22.54 0.97
C GLY A 143 12.63 -22.64 2.49
N LEU A 144 12.45 -21.53 3.19
CA LEU A 144 12.26 -21.49 4.63
C LEU A 144 10.96 -22.19 5.04
N TRP A 145 9.84 -21.89 4.38
CA TRP A 145 8.56 -22.56 4.62
C TRP A 145 8.66 -24.08 4.52
N LYS A 146 9.29 -24.59 3.45
CA LYS A 146 9.49 -26.03 3.23
C LYS A 146 10.35 -26.68 4.30
N ARG A 147 11.28 -25.93 4.92
CA ARG A 147 12.12 -26.45 6.02
C ARG A 147 11.37 -26.51 7.34
N LEU A 148 10.48 -25.55 7.60
CA LEU A 148 9.73 -25.46 8.84
C LEU A 148 8.47 -26.35 8.89
N ARG A 149 7.93 -26.72 7.74
CA ARG A 149 6.72 -27.56 7.63
C ARG A 149 7.01 -29.07 7.65
N LYS A 150 8.27 -29.47 7.89
CA LYS A 150 8.64 -30.89 8.03
C LYS A 150 8.23 -31.45 9.38
#